data_AF-A0A7W1RZ64-F1
#
_entry.id   AF-A0A7W1RZ64-F1
#
_cell.length_a   1.000
_cell.length_b   1.000
_cell.length_c   1.000
_cell.angle_alpha   90.00
_cell.angle_beta   90.00
_cell.angle_gamma   90.00
#
_symmetry.space_group_name_H-M   'P 1'
#
loop_
_entity.id
_entity.type
_entity.pdbx_description
1 polymer ?
#
loop_
_entity_poly.entity_id
_entity_poly.type
_entity_poly.pdbx_seq_one_letter_code
_entity_poly.pdbx_strand_id
1 'polypeptide(L)' 'MRWEYLTVSINAHGWFGGGKLDADALTAHLNKLGDDGWEATTAFDTNMAYGQTRSVFVLLKRQRAAR' A
#
# COMPACT_ATOMS: atom_id res chain seq x y z
N MET A 1 -17.44 -9.18 -15.21
CA MET A 1 -16.36 -8.19 -15.04
C MET A 1 -15.13 -8.92 -14.51
N ARG A 2 -13.94 -8.71 -15.10
CA ARG A 2 -12.69 -9.30 -14.59
C ARG A 2 -11.93 -8.19 -13.86
N TRP A 3 -11.46 -8.48 -12.66
CA TRP A 3 -10.71 -7.53 -11.83
C TRP A 3 -9.24 -7.93 -11.79
N GLU A 4 -8.37 -6.93 -11.76
CA GLU A 4 -6.96 -7.06 -11.44
C GLU A 4 -6.74 -6.45 -10.06
N TYR A 5 -5.95 -7.11 -9.22
CA TYR A 5 -5.65 -6.65 -7.86
C TYR A 5 -4.15 -6.41 -7.73
N LEU A 6 -3.80 -5.35 -7.00
CA LEU A 6 -2.44 -4.97 -6.67
C LEU A 6 -2.36 -4.78 -5.16
N THR A 7 -1.30 -5.30 -4.55
CA THR A 7 -0.99 -5.08 -3.14
C THR A 7 0.29 -4.26 -3.04
N VAL A 8 0.17 -3.05 -2.52
CA VAL A 8 1.31 -2.20 -2.15
C VAL A 8 1.67 -2.51 -0.71
N SER A 9 2.94 -2.79 -0.42
CA SER A 9 3.44 -2.99 0.94
C SER A 9 4.60 -2.05 1.22
N ILE A 10 4.58 -1.42 2.40
CA ILE A 10 5.67 -0.57 2.89
C ILE A 10 6.06 -1.06 4.26
N ASN A 11 7.34 -1.41 4.43
CA ASN A 11 7.87 -1.82 5.72
C ASN A 11 8.33 -0.59 6.50
N ALA A 12 7.96 -0.52 7.78
CA ALA A 12 8.36 0.54 8.73
C ALA A 12 9.78 0.33 9.29
N HIS A 13 10.66 -0.36 8.56
CA HIS A 13 12.03 -0.65 8.99
C HIS A 13 13.03 0.33 8.35
N GLY A 14 13.43 1.35 9.10
CA GLY A 14 14.75 1.96 8.96
C GLY A 14 15.83 1.04 9.57
N TRP A 15 17.08 1.20 9.14
CA TRP A 15 18.24 0.37 9.55
C TRP A 15 18.50 0.36 11.08
N PHE A 16 17.89 1.26 11.86
CA PHE A 16 18.07 1.40 13.30
C PHE A 16 16.73 1.58 14.06
N GLY A 17 15.87 0.57 14.07
CA GLY A 17 14.88 0.39 15.14
C GLY A 17 13.71 1.39 15.19
N GLY A 18 13.07 1.65 14.05
CA GLY A 18 11.84 2.45 13.98
C GLY A 18 11.93 3.49 12.87
N GLY A 19 11.63 3.07 11.64
CA GLY A 19 11.52 3.99 10.52
C GLY A 19 10.10 4.56 10.50
N LYS A 20 9.96 5.88 10.68
CA LYS A 20 8.68 6.55 10.36
C LYS A 20 8.30 6.17 8.94
N LEU A 21 7.07 5.67 8.77
CA LEU A 21 6.47 5.49 7.46
C LEU A 21 6.53 6.83 6.71
N ASP A 22 7.14 6.84 5.53
CA ASP A 22 7.10 8.01 4.65
C ASP A 22 5.72 8.08 3.98
N ALA A 23 4.80 8.78 4.64
CA ALA A 23 3.43 8.93 4.18
C ALA A 23 3.33 9.73 2.88
N ASP A 24 4.26 10.66 2.63
CA ASP A 24 4.28 11.47 1.41
C ASP A 24 4.71 10.62 0.21
N ALA A 25 5.73 9.76 0.39
CA ALA A 25 6.13 8.79 -0.62
C ALA A 25 5.02 7.78 -0.94
N LEU A 26 4.31 7.28 0.08
CA LEU A 26 3.15 6.40 -0.12
C LEU A 26 2.05 7.13 -0.91
N THR A 27 1.72 8.36 -0.52
CA THR A 27 0.68 9.17 -1.18
C THR A 27 1.04 9.44 -2.65
N ALA A 28 2.29 9.83 -2.92
CA ALA A 28 2.77 10.04 -4.28
C ALA A 28 2.72 8.76 -5.12
N HIS A 29 2.98 7.60 -4.53
CA HIS A 29 2.88 6.32 -5.21
C HIS A 29 1.41 5.95 -5.51
N LEU A 30 0.51 6.12 -4.54
CA LEU A 30 -0.92 5.85 -4.72
C LEU A 30 -1.55 6.78 -5.77
N ASN A 31 -1.15 8.05 -5.84
CA ASN A 31 -1.62 8.97 -6.87
C ASN A 31 -1.25 8.49 -8.28
N LYS A 32 0.01 8.06 -8.48
CA LYS A 32 0.44 7.49 -9.77
C LYS A 32 -0.37 6.25 -10.15
N LEU A 33 -0.67 5.38 -9.17
CA LEU A 33 -1.52 4.22 -9.40
C LEU A 33 -2.97 4.65 -9.73
N GLY A 34 -3.48 5.69 -9.11
CA GLY A 34 -4.76 6.31 -9.44
C GLY A 34 -4.83 6.78 -10.89
N ASP A 35 -3.77 7.45 -11.36
CA ASP A 35 -3.63 7.88 -12.77
C ASP A 35 -3.64 6.68 -13.74
N ASP A 36 -3.10 5.53 -13.32
CA ASP A 36 -3.11 4.26 -14.06
C ASP A 36 -4.45 3.49 -13.94
N GLY A 37 -5.46 4.08 -13.30
CA GLY A 37 -6.81 3.53 -13.14
C GLY A 37 -6.99 2.55 -11.99
N TRP A 38 -6.06 2.51 -11.03
CA TRP A 38 -6.19 1.72 -9.81
C TRP A 38 -7.01 2.45 -8.75
N GLU A 39 -7.96 1.74 -8.15
CA GLU A 39 -8.79 2.21 -7.04
C GLU A 39 -8.32 1.53 -5.74
N ALA A 40 -7.92 2.32 -4.75
CA ALA A 40 -7.62 1.80 -3.42
C ALA A 40 -8.89 1.31 -2.71
N THR A 41 -8.88 0.08 -2.24
CA THR A 41 -10.06 -0.55 -1.60
C THR A 41 -9.90 -0.72 -0.11
N THR A 42 -8.68 -1.01 0.36
CA THR A 42 -8.42 -1.34 1.75
C THR A 42 -6.98 -0.98 2.09
N ALA A 43 -6.78 -0.35 3.24
CA ALA A 43 -5.47 -0.16 3.82
C ALA A 43 -5.48 -0.74 5.24
N PHE A 44 -4.44 -1.46 5.61
CA PHE A 44 -4.27 -2.00 6.96
C PHE A 44 -2.79 -2.11 7.29
N ASP A 45 -2.47 -2.02 8.56
CA ASP A 45 -1.12 -2.20 9.05
C ASP A 45 -0.98 -3.55 9.77
N THR A 46 0.24 -4.05 9.82
CA THR A 46 0.59 -5.24 10.61
C THR A 46 1.32 -4.80 11.85
N ASN A 47 0.82 -5.21 13.01
CA ASN A 47 1.41 -4.90 14.29
C ASN A 47 2.47 -5.96 14.65
N MET A 48 3.61 -5.50 15.16
CA MET A 48 4.59 -6.28 15.93
C MET A 48 4.36 -6.09 17.43
N ALA A 49 5.03 -6.92 18.23
CA ALA A 49 4.94 -6.89 19.69
C ALA A 49 5.07 -5.45 20.24
N TYR A 50 4.31 -5.16 21.30
CA TYR A 50 4.26 -3.85 21.96
C TYR A 50 3.70 -2.69 21.11
N GLY A 51 2.88 -2.96 20.09
CA GLY A 51 2.14 -1.92 19.36
C GLY A 51 2.97 -1.19 18.30
N GLN A 52 4.10 -1.75 17.90
CA GLN A 52 4.91 -1.20 16.81
C GLN A 52 4.35 -1.65 15.46
N THR A 53 4.03 -0.73 14.56
CA THR A 53 3.67 -1.08 13.19
C THR A 53 4.89 -1.62 12.44
N ARG A 54 4.77 -2.82 11.86
CA ARG A 54 5.81 -3.47 11.04
C ARG A 54 5.73 -3.05 9.59
N SER A 55 4.53 -3.08 9.03
CA SER A 55 4.29 -2.81 7.62
C SER A 55 2.89 -2.27 7.42
N VAL A 56 2.72 -1.38 6.45
CA VAL A 56 1.43 -0.94 5.93
C VAL A 56 1.18 -1.60 4.59
N PHE A 57 -0.03 -2.09 4.39
CA PHE A 57 -0.50 -2.69 3.16
C PHE A 57 -1.67 -1.87 2.60
N VAL A 58 -1.68 -1.67 1.29
CA VAL A 58 -2.81 -1.10 0.56
C VAL A 58 -3.18 -2.04 -0.57
N LEU A 59 -4.42 -2.51 -0.56
CA LEU A 59 -5.04 -3.27 -1.64
C LEU A 59 -5.69 -2.29 -2.61
N LEU A 60 -5.38 -2.46 -3.89
CA LEU A 60 -5.99 -1.74 -4.99
C LEU A 60 -6.61 -2.73 -5.96
N LYS A 61 -7.67 -2.30 -6.65
CA LYS A 61 -8.29 -3.04 -7.75
C LYS A 61 -8.38 -2.14 -8.98
N ARG A 62 -8.40 -2.73 -10.17
CA ARG A 62 -8.86 -2.07 -11.40
C ARG A 62 -9.59 -3.03 -12.29
N GLN A 63 -10.44 -2.51 -13.18
CA GLN A 63 -11.08 -3.35 -14.18
C GLN A 63 -10.03 -3.84 -15.18
N ARG A 64 -9.93 -5.15 -15.35
CA ARG A 64 -9.08 -5.73 -16.39
C ARG A 64 -9.82 -5.59 -17.71
N ALA A 65 -9.23 -4.87 -18.66
CA ALA A 65 -9.77 -4.78 -20.00
C ALA A 65 -10.08 -6.20 -20.53
N ALA A 66 -11.22 -6.36 -21.17
CA ALA A 66 -11.53 -7.60 -21.87
C ALA A 66 -10.52 -7.76 -23.00
N ARG A 67 -9.73 -8.83 -22.94
CA ARG A 67 -8.97 -9.32 -24.10
C ARG A 67 -9.92 -9.84 -25.15
#